data_AF-A0A1I9G918-F1
#
_entry.id   AF-A0A1I9G918-F1
#
_cell.length_a   1.000
_cell.length_b   1.000
_cell.length_c   1.000
_cell.angle_alpha   90.00
_cell.angle_beta   90.00
_cell.angle_gamma   90.00
#
_symmetry.space_group_name_H-M   'P 1'
#
loop_
_entity.id
_entity.type
_entity.pdbx_description
1 polymer ?
#
loop_
_entity_poly.entity_id
_entity_poly.type
_entity_poly.pdbx_seq_one_letter_code
_entity_poly.pdbx_strand_id
1 'polypeptide(L)'
;IEVDTTCPLFKGLATRQKVLLTHGDSVTDKTVANDFKVVGRSGNFVAGWFRSLAIADERRKLYGVQFHPEVDLSVSGKKILHNFLFRIAGVIDGFTIDNREQKCIQEIRSVVVDKKVLVMVSGGVDSTVCAALLHKALGSDRVIAIHIDNGFMRSNESDQVVD
;
A
#
# COMPACT_ATOMS: atom_id res chain seq x y z
N ILE A 1 -1.09 3.26 22.87
CA ILE A 1 -2.07 4.36 22.88
C ILE A 1 -3.44 3.83 23.25
N GLU A 2 -4.30 4.66 23.80
CA GLU A 2 -5.71 4.36 24.07
C GLU A 2 -6.57 5.06 23.02
N VAL A 3 -7.44 4.32 22.34
CA VAL A 3 -8.26 4.82 21.22
C VAL A 3 -9.75 4.72 21.53
N ASP A 4 -10.51 5.67 21.01
CA ASP A 4 -11.98 5.66 21.07
C ASP A 4 -12.52 4.67 20.03
N THR A 5 -12.94 3.50 20.49
CA THR A 5 -13.47 2.42 19.61
C THR A 5 -14.83 2.73 18.99
N THR A 6 -15.51 3.79 19.44
CA THR A 6 -16.75 4.28 18.81
C THR A 6 -16.46 5.02 17.51
N CYS A 7 -15.26 5.61 17.37
CA CYS A 7 -14.81 6.25 16.15
C CYS A 7 -14.77 5.24 14.99
N PRO A 8 -15.35 5.57 13.82
CA PRO A 8 -15.36 4.69 12.66
C PRO A 8 -13.96 4.17 12.25
N LEU A 9 -12.93 4.98 12.47
CA LEU A 9 -11.54 4.64 12.17
C LEU A 9 -11.01 3.47 13.02
N PHE A 10 -11.39 3.40 14.30
CA PHE A 10 -10.92 2.39 15.26
C PHE A 10 -11.93 1.27 15.52
N LYS A 11 -12.99 1.21 14.72
CA LYS A 11 -14.06 0.23 14.88
C LYS A 11 -13.53 -1.22 14.84
N GLY A 12 -13.92 -2.00 15.84
CA GLY A 12 -13.52 -3.40 16.00
C GLY A 12 -12.07 -3.60 16.47
N LEU A 13 -11.40 -2.55 16.95
CA LEU A 13 -10.12 -2.65 17.64
C LEU A 13 -10.33 -2.69 19.16
N ALA A 14 -9.34 -3.19 19.88
CA ALA A 14 -9.28 -3.02 21.34
C ALA A 14 -8.99 -1.56 21.70
N THR A 15 -9.35 -1.13 22.92
CA THR A 15 -9.06 0.23 23.39
C THR A 15 -7.56 0.52 23.40
N ARG A 16 -6.72 -0.44 23.78
CA ARG A 16 -5.27 -0.28 23.81
C ARG A 16 -4.64 -0.77 22.52
N GLN A 17 -3.89 0.09 21.86
CA GLN A 17 -3.18 -0.20 20.61
C GLN A 17 -1.68 0.01 20.74
N LYS A 18 -0.90 -0.92 20.17
CA LYS A 18 0.55 -0.78 20.00
C LYS A 18 0.80 -0.12 18.65
N VAL A 19 1.49 1.02 18.67
CA VAL A 19 1.75 1.86 17.49
C VAL A 19 3.18 2.41 17.54
N LEU A 20 3.73 2.71 16.37
CA LEU A 20 4.99 3.44 16.25
C LEU A 20 4.75 4.95 16.31
N LEU A 21 5.30 5.60 17.35
CA LEU A 21 5.31 7.05 17.51
C LEU A 21 6.70 7.59 17.18
N THR A 22 6.81 8.47 16.18
CA THR A 22 8.08 9.03 15.67
C THR A 22 8.07 10.55 15.57
N HIS A 23 6.99 11.22 16.01
CA HIS A 23 6.86 12.66 15.88
C HIS A 23 7.50 13.41 17.06
N GLY A 24 8.23 14.49 16.74
CA GLY A 24 8.79 15.42 17.73
C GLY A 24 7.76 16.40 18.28
N ASP A 25 6.85 16.89 17.43
CA ASP A 25 5.77 17.79 17.82
C ASP A 25 4.55 17.01 18.34
N SER A 26 3.80 17.63 19.25
CA SER A 26 2.63 17.00 19.87
C SER A 26 1.40 17.89 19.79
N VAL A 27 0.26 17.29 19.45
CA VAL A 27 -1.03 17.97 19.53
C VAL A 27 -1.56 17.82 20.94
N THR A 28 -2.02 18.94 21.50
CA THR A 28 -2.57 19.06 22.85
C THR A 28 -4.07 19.27 22.75
N ASP A 29 -4.83 18.90 23.78
CA ASP A 29 -6.27 19.14 23.80
C ASP A 29 -6.63 20.65 23.64
N LYS A 30 -5.71 21.58 23.97
CA LYS A 30 -5.89 23.03 23.77
C LYS A 30 -5.63 23.51 22.34
N THR A 31 -4.91 22.73 21.54
CA THR A 31 -4.53 23.08 20.15
C THR A 31 -5.36 22.33 19.11
N VAL A 32 -6.18 21.36 19.54
CA VAL A 32 -7.14 20.69 18.66
C VAL A 32 -8.18 21.71 18.21
N ALA A 33 -8.40 21.81 16.91
CA ALA A 33 -9.42 22.70 16.36
C ALA A 33 -10.82 22.30 16.85
N ASN A 34 -11.70 23.28 17.08
CA ASN A 34 -13.03 23.06 17.68
C ASN A 34 -13.90 22.03 16.94
N ASP A 35 -13.72 21.88 15.62
CA ASP A 35 -14.47 20.92 14.81
C ASP A 35 -13.97 19.46 14.95
N PHE A 36 -12.83 19.24 15.62
CA PHE A 36 -12.22 17.92 15.78
C PHE A 36 -12.41 17.38 17.20
N LYS A 37 -12.75 16.09 17.28
CA LYS A 37 -12.78 15.33 18.52
C LYS A 37 -11.49 14.55 18.69
N VAL A 38 -10.96 14.51 19.91
CA VAL A 38 -9.84 13.62 20.29
C VAL A 38 -10.35 12.19 20.38
N VAL A 39 -9.80 11.32 19.53
CA VAL A 39 -10.19 9.89 19.41
C VAL A 39 -9.03 8.94 19.73
N GLY A 40 -7.86 9.45 20.14
CA GLY A 40 -6.76 8.63 20.63
C GLY A 40 -5.78 9.41 21.49
N ARG A 41 -5.29 8.79 22.56
CA ARG A 41 -4.40 9.40 23.57
C ARG A 41 -3.23 8.48 23.95
N SER A 42 -2.13 9.08 24.40
CA SER A 42 -1.06 8.32 25.04
C SER A 42 -1.41 8.03 26.51
N GLY A 43 -1.23 6.78 26.95
CA GLY A 43 -1.57 6.36 28.31
C GLY A 43 -0.45 6.56 29.35
N ASN A 44 0.76 6.96 28.96
CA ASN A 44 1.89 7.06 29.90
C ASN A 44 2.24 8.50 30.30
N PHE A 45 2.11 8.71 31.61
CA PHE A 45 2.43 9.86 32.43
C PHE A 45 3.95 10.09 32.56
N VAL A 46 4.55 10.83 31.62
CA VAL A 46 5.78 11.58 31.94
C VAL A 46 5.55 13.02 31.51
N ALA A 47 5.44 13.90 32.51
CA ALA A 47 5.23 15.35 32.41
C ALA A 47 3.88 15.81 31.81
N GLY A 48 2.78 15.63 32.56
CA GLY A 48 1.62 16.55 32.60
C GLY A 48 0.86 16.90 31.30
N TRP A 49 1.20 16.28 30.17
CA TRP A 49 0.70 16.68 28.85
C TRP A 49 -0.05 15.52 28.21
N PHE A 50 -1.38 15.56 28.28
CA PHE A 50 -2.22 14.67 27.48
C PHE A 50 -1.97 14.97 26.00
N ARG A 51 -1.25 14.07 25.33
CA ARG A 51 -1.01 14.16 23.89
C ARG A 51 -2.19 13.52 23.16
N SER A 52 -2.86 14.33 22.35
CA SER A 52 -3.83 13.89 21.36
C SER A 52 -3.07 13.20 20.22
N LEU A 53 -3.19 11.87 20.15
CA LEU A 53 -2.51 11.04 19.15
C LEU A 53 -3.41 10.63 17.99
N ALA A 54 -4.72 10.87 18.11
CA ALA A 54 -5.65 10.80 17.00
C ALA A 54 -6.79 11.80 17.19
N ILE A 55 -7.20 12.44 16.09
CA ILE A 55 -8.29 13.40 16.02
C ILE A 55 -9.22 13.05 14.86
N ALA A 56 -10.51 13.37 14.98
CA ALA A 56 -11.50 13.11 13.95
C ALA A 56 -12.56 14.22 13.86
N ASP A 57 -12.87 14.66 12.65
CA ASP A 57 -14.09 15.38 12.28
C ASP A 57 -14.93 14.40 11.44
N GLU A 58 -15.86 13.71 12.09
CA GLU A 58 -16.68 12.67 11.44
C GLU A 58 -17.65 13.25 10.40
N ARG A 59 -18.07 14.51 10.56
CA ARG A 59 -18.96 15.20 9.61
C ARG A 59 -18.26 15.43 8.29
N ARG A 60 -17.01 15.92 8.33
CA ARG A 60 -16.19 16.14 7.12
C ARG A 60 -15.39 14.91 6.71
N LYS A 61 -15.47 13.80 7.47
CA LYS A 61 -14.67 12.58 7.29
C LYS A 61 -13.16 12.85 7.30
N LEU A 62 -12.70 13.79 8.11
CA LEU A 62 -11.27 14.10 8.27
C LEU A 62 -10.73 13.38 9.51
N TYR A 63 -9.63 12.66 9.34
CA TYR A 63 -9.01 11.88 10.40
C TYR A 63 -7.52 12.16 10.43
N GLY A 64 -7.00 12.44 11.61
CA GLY A 64 -5.57 12.66 11.85
C GLY A 64 -5.05 11.64 12.86
N VAL A 65 -3.88 11.07 12.59
CA VAL A 65 -3.15 10.21 13.52
C VAL A 65 -1.72 10.72 13.65
N GLN A 66 -1.17 10.69 14.86
CA GLN A 66 0.22 11.06 15.15
C GLN A 66 1.06 9.80 15.38
N PHE A 67 0.80 8.76 14.59
CA PHE A 67 1.54 7.52 14.52
C PHE A 67 1.44 6.97 13.10
N HIS A 68 2.27 5.99 12.78
CA HIS A 68 2.33 5.39 11.44
C HIS A 68 1.51 4.09 11.38
N PRO A 69 0.27 4.07 10.88
CA PRO A 69 -0.52 2.84 10.71
C PRO A 69 -0.03 1.95 9.55
N GLU A 70 0.87 2.44 8.70
CA GLU A 70 1.39 1.75 7.53
C GLU A 70 2.54 0.78 7.85
N VAL A 71 3.20 0.94 9.00
CA VAL A 71 4.35 0.12 9.40
C VAL A 71 3.93 -1.07 10.26
N ASP A 72 4.67 -2.18 10.16
CA ASP A 72 4.39 -3.42 10.90
C ASP A 72 4.51 -3.26 12.43
N LEU A 73 5.27 -2.28 12.90
CA LEU A 73 5.39 -1.94 14.32
C LEU A 73 4.06 -1.45 14.93
N SER A 74 3.14 -0.97 14.08
CA SER A 74 1.76 -0.69 14.45
C SER A 74 0.89 -1.92 14.18
N VAL A 75 0.76 -2.78 15.19
CA VAL A 75 0.17 -4.14 15.08
C VAL A 75 -1.21 -4.14 14.41
N SER A 76 -2.07 -3.18 14.73
CA SER A 76 -3.42 -3.06 14.15
C SER A 76 -3.51 -2.06 13.00
N GLY A 77 -2.38 -1.57 12.49
CA GLY A 77 -2.30 -0.51 11.49
C GLY A 77 -3.03 -0.83 10.19
N LYS A 78 -2.87 -2.06 9.67
CA LYS A 78 -3.62 -2.55 8.50
C LYS A 78 -5.14 -2.46 8.69
N LYS A 79 -5.65 -2.74 9.88
CA LYS A 79 -7.08 -2.68 10.18
C LYS A 79 -7.59 -1.23 10.29
N ILE A 80 -6.77 -0.31 10.78
CA ILE A 80 -7.05 1.13 10.79
C ILE A 80 -7.18 1.64 9.33
N LEU A 81 -6.22 1.31 8.47
CA LEU A 81 -6.25 1.66 7.05
C LEU A 81 -7.45 1.02 6.33
N HIS A 82 -7.75 -0.25 6.64
CA HIS A 82 -8.94 -0.92 6.12
C HIS A 82 -10.23 -0.19 6.51
N ASN A 83 -10.38 0.22 7.78
CA ASN A 83 -11.55 0.98 8.21
C ASN A 83 -11.66 2.31 7.46
N PHE A 84 -10.54 3.01 7.23
CA PHE A 84 -10.53 4.23 6.45
C PHE A 84 -10.97 4.01 5.00
N LEU A 85 -10.34 3.07 4.29
CA LEU A 85 -10.62 2.81 2.88
C LEU A 85 -12.05 2.32 2.65
N PHE A 86 -12.48 1.29 3.39
CA PHE A 86 -13.74 0.60 3.09
C PHE A 86 -14.95 1.18 3.83
N ARG A 87 -14.79 1.66 5.08
CA ARG A 87 -15.93 2.17 5.87
C ARG A 87 -16.13 3.66 5.73
N ILE A 88 -15.05 4.44 5.66
CA ILE A 88 -15.12 5.91 5.65
C ILE A 88 -15.16 6.44 4.22
N ALA A 89 -14.16 6.05 3.41
CA ALA A 89 -14.04 6.48 2.01
C ALA A 89 -14.98 5.70 1.08
N GLY A 90 -15.42 4.50 1.47
CA GLY A 90 -16.36 3.70 0.68
C GLY A 90 -15.74 3.12 -0.59
N VAL A 91 -14.43 2.87 -0.57
CA VAL A 91 -13.73 2.21 -1.69
C VAL A 91 -14.32 0.82 -1.89
N ILE A 92 -14.63 0.48 -3.13
CA ILE A 92 -15.13 -0.83 -3.51
C ILE A 92 -13.92 -1.74 -3.77
N ASP A 93 -13.98 -2.97 -3.27
CA ASP A 93 -12.94 -3.96 -3.54
C ASP A 93 -12.92 -4.31 -5.04
N GLY A 94 -11.73 -4.36 -5.61
CA GLY A 94 -11.55 -4.45 -7.06
C GLY A 94 -10.11 -4.30 -7.51
N PHE A 95 -9.23 -3.81 -6.64
CA PHE A 95 -7.79 -3.70 -6.90
C PHE A 95 -7.05 -4.99 -6.52
N THR A 96 -7.50 -6.12 -7.05
CA THR A 96 -6.84 -7.43 -6.87
C THR A 96 -5.75 -7.65 -7.93
N ILE A 97 -4.81 -8.55 -7.66
CA ILE A 97 -3.78 -8.92 -8.63
C ILE A 97 -4.40 -9.51 -9.90
N ASP A 98 -5.41 -10.38 -9.77
CA ASP A 98 -6.09 -11.00 -10.91
C ASP A 98 -6.78 -9.95 -11.80
N ASN A 99 -7.52 -9.01 -11.19
CA ASN A 99 -8.17 -7.94 -11.95
C ASN A 99 -7.15 -7.06 -12.68
N ARG A 100 -6.02 -6.76 -12.02
CA ARG A 100 -4.94 -5.96 -12.61
C ARG A 100 -4.24 -6.68 -13.74
N GLU A 101 -3.98 -7.99 -13.59
CA GLU A 101 -3.39 -8.80 -14.64
C GLU A 101 -4.30 -8.81 -15.87
N GLN A 102 -5.59 -9.11 -15.70
CA GLN A 102 -6.55 -9.12 -16.80
C GLN A 102 -6.68 -7.75 -17.47
N LYS A 103 -6.74 -6.67 -16.68
CA LYS A 103 -6.77 -5.30 -17.20
C LYS A 103 -5.51 -4.99 -18.01
N CYS A 104 -4.34 -5.35 -17.51
CA CYS A 104 -3.08 -5.13 -18.21
C CYS A 104 -3.00 -5.94 -19.52
N ILE A 105 -3.44 -7.21 -19.51
CA ILE A 105 -3.52 -8.03 -20.73
C ILE A 105 -4.43 -7.39 -21.77
N GLN A 106 -5.59 -6.87 -21.36
CA GLN A 106 -6.52 -6.18 -22.25
C GLN A 106 -5.92 -4.89 -22.81
N GLU A 107 -5.26 -4.10 -21.96
CA GLU A 107 -4.55 -2.89 -22.38
C GLU A 107 -3.46 -3.21 -23.41
N ILE A 108 -2.60 -4.21 -23.14
CA ILE A 108 -1.58 -4.69 -24.07
C ILE A 108 -2.20 -5.06 -25.42
N ARG A 109 -3.28 -5.87 -25.42
CA ARG A 109 -3.97 -6.27 -26.65
C ARG A 109 -4.54 -5.08 -27.42
N SER A 110 -5.11 -4.10 -26.72
CA SER A 110 -5.68 -2.91 -27.36
C SER A 110 -4.63 -1.99 -27.99
N VAL A 111 -3.44 -1.90 -27.38
CA VAL A 111 -2.36 -1.03 -27.84
C VAL A 111 -1.56 -1.68 -28.98
N VAL A 112 -1.26 -2.97 -28.85
CA VAL A 112 -0.41 -3.70 -29.79
C VAL A 112 -1.18 -4.12 -31.04
N VAL A 113 -2.48 -4.43 -30.89
CA VAL A 113 -3.38 -4.87 -31.97
C VAL A 113 -2.81 -6.09 -32.69
N ASP A 114 -2.21 -5.91 -33.87
CA ASP A 114 -1.69 -6.93 -34.78
C ASP A 114 -0.16 -6.92 -34.90
N LYS A 115 0.52 -5.99 -34.22
CA LYS A 115 1.97 -5.82 -34.30
C LYS A 115 2.72 -6.86 -33.48
N LYS A 116 3.99 -7.06 -33.82
CA LYS A 116 4.95 -7.79 -32.99
C LYS A 116 5.56 -6.86 -31.93
N VAL A 117 5.89 -7.42 -30.78
CA VAL A 117 6.53 -6.72 -29.67
C VAL A 117 7.92 -7.31 -29.45
N LEU A 118 8.91 -6.45 -29.35
CA LEU A 118 10.26 -6.82 -28.96
C LEU A 118 10.45 -6.49 -27.47
N VAL A 119 10.93 -7.45 -26.69
CA VAL A 119 11.26 -7.26 -25.27
C VAL A 119 12.70 -7.67 -25.03
N MET A 120 13.47 -6.78 -24.40
CA MET A 120 14.83 -7.09 -23.98
C MET A 120 14.78 -7.70 -22.57
N VAL A 121 15.11 -8.98 -22.46
CA VAL A 121 15.05 -9.74 -21.21
C VAL A 121 16.43 -9.68 -20.58
N SER A 122 16.55 -8.98 -19.45
CA SER A 122 17.82 -8.86 -18.73
C SER A 122 18.11 -10.03 -17.79
N GLY A 123 17.11 -10.86 -17.48
CA GLY A 123 17.17 -11.88 -16.43
C GLY A 123 16.71 -11.40 -15.06
N GLY A 124 16.50 -10.09 -14.89
CA GLY A 124 15.88 -9.53 -13.70
C GLY A 124 14.38 -9.85 -13.62
N VAL A 125 13.83 -9.87 -12.40
CA VAL A 125 12.42 -10.21 -12.14
C VAL A 125 11.46 -9.37 -13.00
N ASP A 126 11.69 -8.06 -13.10
CA ASP A 126 10.79 -7.17 -13.84
C ASP A 126 10.75 -7.47 -15.35
N SER A 127 11.91 -7.72 -15.96
CA SER A 127 11.99 -8.00 -17.40
C SER A 127 11.44 -9.38 -17.74
N THR A 128 11.66 -10.37 -16.87
CA THR A 128 11.09 -11.71 -17.00
C THR A 128 9.57 -11.71 -16.82
N VAL A 129 9.04 -11.00 -15.82
CA VAL A 129 7.58 -10.85 -15.63
C VAL A 129 6.95 -10.10 -16.79
N CYS A 130 7.61 -9.05 -17.31
CA CYS A 130 7.17 -8.34 -18.50
C CYS A 130 7.08 -9.27 -19.72
N ALA A 131 8.13 -10.06 -20.00
CA ALA A 131 8.15 -11.01 -21.08
C ALA A 131 7.05 -12.09 -20.93
N ALA A 132 6.88 -12.64 -19.74
CA ALA A 132 5.83 -13.62 -19.44
C ALA A 132 4.42 -13.04 -19.64
N LEU A 133 4.19 -11.79 -19.21
CA LEU A 133 2.90 -11.12 -19.35
C LEU A 133 2.58 -10.80 -20.83
N LEU A 134 3.58 -10.34 -21.59
CA LEU A 134 3.46 -10.13 -23.03
C LEU A 134 3.16 -11.45 -23.75
N HIS A 135 3.86 -12.53 -23.38
CA HIS A 135 3.63 -13.86 -23.93
C HIS A 135 2.20 -14.34 -23.63
N LYS A 136 1.72 -14.17 -22.39
CA LYS A 136 0.33 -14.50 -22.01
C LYS A 136 -0.70 -13.65 -22.76
N ALA A 137 -0.40 -12.38 -23.03
CA ALA A 137 -1.31 -11.47 -23.72
C ALA A 137 -1.38 -11.73 -25.23
N LEU A 138 -0.24 -11.96 -25.88
CA LEU A 138 -0.09 -11.89 -27.33
C LEU A 138 0.21 -13.23 -28.01
N GLY A 139 0.71 -14.22 -27.26
CA GLY A 139 1.22 -15.51 -27.77
C GLY A 139 2.69 -15.46 -28.21
N SER A 140 3.29 -16.63 -28.39
CA SER A 140 4.70 -16.82 -28.78
C SER A 140 5.06 -16.15 -30.11
N ASP A 141 4.17 -16.18 -31.09
CA ASP A 141 4.48 -15.77 -32.46
C ASP A 141 4.68 -14.26 -32.63
N ARG A 142 4.19 -13.48 -31.65
CA ARG A 142 4.20 -12.02 -31.66
C ARG A 142 5.14 -11.39 -30.64
N VAL A 143 5.76 -12.18 -29.77
CA VAL A 143 6.70 -11.69 -28.75
C VAL A 143 8.10 -12.16 -29.10
N ILE A 144 8.97 -11.20 -29.42
CA ILE A 144 10.38 -11.43 -29.70
C ILE A 144 11.16 -11.06 -28.45
N ALA A 145 11.49 -12.06 -27.64
CA ALA A 145 12.32 -11.88 -26.46
C ALA A 145 13.80 -11.99 -26.84
N ILE A 146 14.59 -10.97 -26.47
CA ILE A 146 16.03 -10.93 -26.72
C ILE A 146 16.76 -10.81 -25.38
N HIS A 147 17.55 -11.81 -25.03
CA HIS A 147 18.50 -11.73 -23.93
C HIS A 147 19.89 -11.37 -24.48
N ILE A 148 20.55 -10.39 -23.86
CA ILE A 148 21.93 -10.00 -24.21
C ILE A 148 22.78 -10.20 -22.96
N ASP A 149 23.66 -11.20 -23.01
CA ASP A 149 24.72 -11.35 -22.02
C ASP A 149 25.78 -10.29 -22.27
N ASN A 150 26.00 -9.41 -21.29
CA ASN A 150 26.99 -8.34 -21.35
C ASN A 150 28.38 -8.77 -20.86
N GLY A 151 28.55 -10.02 -20.44
CA GLY A 151 29.79 -10.56 -19.88
C GLY A 151 30.00 -10.33 -18.38
N PHE A 152 29.04 -9.70 -17.70
CA PHE A 152 29.08 -9.40 -16.26
C PHE A 152 27.93 -10.07 -15.48
N MET A 153 27.27 -11.07 -16.06
CA MET A 153 26.21 -11.83 -15.43
C MET A 153 26.77 -12.78 -14.35
N ARG A 154 25.92 -13.22 -13.40
CA ARG A 154 26.34 -14.23 -12.42
C ARG A 154 26.52 -15.58 -13.11
N SER A 155 27.30 -16.47 -12.49
CA SER A 155 27.56 -17.81 -13.04
C SER A 155 26.25 -18.52 -13.37
N ASN A 156 26.12 -18.93 -14.64
CA ASN A 156 24.98 -19.66 -15.22
C ASN A 156 23.63 -18.91 -15.17
N GLU A 157 23.63 -17.59 -14.91
CA GLU A 157 22.39 -16.81 -14.87
C GLU A 157 21.79 -16.63 -16.27
N SER A 158 22.62 -16.35 -17.27
CA SER A 158 22.17 -16.19 -18.66
C SER A 158 21.52 -17.46 -19.21
N ASP A 159 22.10 -18.63 -18.92
CA ASP A 159 21.56 -19.92 -19.35
C ASP A 159 20.18 -20.17 -18.73
N GLN A 160 20.03 -19.91 -17.42
CA GLN A 160 18.75 -20.05 -16.70
C GLN A 160 17.65 -19.10 -17.19
N VAL A 161 18.01 -17.97 -17.79
CA VAL A 161 17.06 -16.99 -18.32
C VAL A 161 16.56 -17.39 -19.70
N VAL A 162 17.38 -18.13 -20.46
CA VAL A 162 17.06 -18.59 -21.81
C VAL A 162 16.28 -19.91 -21.78
N ASP A 163 16.58 -20.80 -20.82
CA ASP A 163 15.87 -22.07 -20.58
C ASP A 163 14.41 -21.87 -20.12
#